data_AF-A0A084JME4-F1
#
_entry.id   AF-A0A084JME4-F1
#
_cell.length_a   1.000
_cell.length_b   1.000
_cell.length_c   1.000
_cell.angle_alpha   90.00
_cell.angle_beta   90.00
_cell.angle_gamma   90.00
#
_symmetry.space_group_name_H-M   'P 1'
#
loop_
_entity.id
_entity.type
_entity.pdbx_description
1 polymer ?
#
loop_
_entity_poly.entity_id
_entity_poly.type
_entity_poly.pdbx_seq_one_letter_code
_entity_poly.pdbx_strand_id
1 'polypeptide(L)'
;MDKSELLYDHYKETYTNIKENLNQRNRFFIMLFVIMTLQFLFAISPQSIASLITTIIQNSYSVDISGQIEIIQCLLWLILLYFTMRYYQSTVYIERQYNFIHSLEADIATLMDIEFDRESGDYLKNYPKMNDMIDILYKWIFPIIYCMVICSKIVSEIQNSPFGFPIIFDMVIFVCCFILTILYLVFLHNKKEPLTKEEET
;
A
#
# COMPACT_ATOMS: atom_id res chain seq x y z
N MET A 1 -13.84 -23.15 -29.04
CA MET A 1 -13.80 -23.01 -27.58
C MET A 1 -15.22 -22.87 -27.11
N ASP A 2 -15.65 -23.72 -26.20
CA ASP A 2 -16.99 -23.65 -25.62
C ASP A 2 -17.11 -22.41 -24.71
N LYS A 3 -18.32 -21.90 -24.49
CA LYS A 3 -18.55 -20.72 -23.64
C LYS A 3 -18.11 -20.99 -22.19
N SER A 4 -18.33 -22.21 -21.70
CA SER A 4 -17.90 -22.64 -20.37
C SER A 4 -16.36 -22.66 -20.25
N GLU A 5 -15.68 -23.18 -21.27
CA GLU A 5 -14.23 -23.26 -21.38
C GLU A 5 -13.60 -21.86 -21.39
N LEU A 6 -14.18 -20.91 -22.14
CA LEU A 6 -13.72 -19.51 -22.16
C LEU A 6 -13.84 -18.82 -20.79
N LEU A 7 -14.97 -19.01 -20.08
CA LEU A 7 -15.16 -18.42 -18.76
C LEU A 7 -14.20 -19.02 -17.73
N TYR A 8 -13.98 -20.33 -17.78
CA TYR A 8 -13.04 -21.01 -16.89
C TYR A 8 -11.58 -20.60 -17.14
N ASP A 9 -11.18 -20.44 -18.41
CA ASP A 9 -9.87 -19.91 -18.76
C ASP A 9 -9.68 -18.49 -18.22
N HIS A 10 -10.69 -17.63 -18.38
CA HIS A 10 -10.65 -16.27 -17.86
C HIS A 10 -10.57 -16.21 -16.34
N TYR A 11 -11.28 -17.10 -15.64
CA TYR A 11 -11.19 -17.27 -14.20
C TYR A 11 -9.76 -17.65 -13.79
N LYS A 12 -9.14 -18.63 -14.46
CA LYS A 12 -7.79 -19.11 -14.16
C LYS A 12 -6.73 -18.03 -14.39
N GLU A 13 -6.83 -17.28 -15.48
CA GLU A 13 -5.96 -16.12 -15.75
C GLU A 13 -6.12 -15.04 -14.69
N THR A 14 -7.37 -14.70 -14.35
CA THR A 14 -7.69 -13.70 -13.32
C THR A 14 -7.10 -14.09 -11.98
N TYR A 15 -7.26 -15.35 -11.56
CA TYR A 15 -6.68 -15.86 -10.32
C TYR A 15 -5.15 -15.79 -10.31
N THR A 16 -4.51 -16.13 -11.43
CA THR A 16 -3.05 -16.02 -11.58
C THR A 16 -2.59 -14.57 -11.42
N ASN A 17 -3.30 -13.62 -12.04
CA ASN A 17 -3.03 -12.20 -11.92
C ASN A 17 -3.20 -11.69 -10.48
N ILE A 18 -4.20 -12.17 -9.74
CA ILE A 18 -4.38 -11.83 -8.31
C ILE A 18 -3.17 -12.30 -7.50
N LYS A 19 -2.75 -13.55 -7.68
CA LYS A 19 -1.62 -14.12 -6.94
C LYS A 19 -0.32 -13.36 -7.20
N GLU A 20 -0.05 -12.98 -8.44
CA GLU A 20 1.11 -12.17 -8.80
C GLU A 20 1.05 -10.78 -8.16
N ASN A 21 -0.12 -10.14 -8.18
CA ASN A 21 -0.31 -8.83 -7.57
C ASN A 21 -0.19 -8.86 -6.04
N LEU A 22 -0.64 -9.94 -5.38
CA LEU A 22 -0.43 -10.14 -3.94
C LEU A 22 1.06 -10.13 -3.58
N ASN A 23 1.89 -10.83 -4.37
CA ASN A 23 3.34 -10.83 -4.19
C ASN A 23 3.96 -9.44 -4.41
N GLN A 24 3.50 -8.71 -5.44
CA GLN A 24 3.94 -7.34 -5.70
C GLN A 24 3.56 -6.40 -4.55
N ARG A 25 2.31 -6.45 -4.08
CA ARG A 25 1.83 -5.68 -2.92
C ARG A 25 2.72 -5.92 -1.70
N ASN A 26 3.02 -7.18 -1.39
CA ASN A 26 3.86 -7.53 -0.23
C ASN A 26 5.28 -6.97 -0.37
N ARG A 27 5.86 -7.03 -1.57
CA ARG A 27 7.17 -6.41 -1.84
C ARG A 27 7.13 -4.89 -1.67
N PHE A 28 6.10 -4.23 -2.20
CA PHE A 28 5.94 -2.78 -2.03
C PHE A 28 5.69 -2.39 -0.59
N PHE A 29 4.94 -3.19 0.17
CA PHE A 29 4.71 -2.98 1.60
C PHE A 29 6.03 -2.99 2.38
N ILE A 30 6.90 -3.97 2.14
CA ILE A 30 8.21 -4.06 2.80
C ILE A 30 9.07 -2.83 2.47
N MET A 31 9.13 -2.45 1.18
CA MET A 31 9.89 -1.26 0.78
C MET A 31 9.34 0.01 1.44
N LEU A 32 8.01 0.18 1.44
CA LEU A 32 7.33 1.30 2.05
C LEU A 32 7.61 1.37 3.56
N PHE A 33 7.58 0.22 4.25
CA PHE A 33 7.90 0.12 5.67
C PHE A 33 9.34 0.54 5.99
N VAL A 34 10.32 0.13 5.18
CA VAL A 34 11.72 0.56 5.33
C VAL A 34 11.86 2.08 5.14
N ILE A 35 11.23 2.63 4.10
CA ILE A 35 11.29 4.07 3.81
C ILE A 35 10.60 4.87 4.92
N MET A 36 9.44 4.40 5.40
CA MET A 36 8.74 5.01 6.53
C MET A 36 9.58 5.00 7.80
N THR A 37 10.27 3.89 8.08
CA THR A 37 11.16 3.78 9.24
C THR A 37 12.29 4.80 9.13
N LEU A 38 12.90 4.94 7.95
CA LEU A 38 13.93 5.94 7.72
C LEU A 38 13.40 7.37 7.89
N GLN A 39 12.22 7.66 7.35
CA GLN A 39 11.54 8.96 7.53
C GLN A 39 11.26 9.24 9.01
N PHE A 40 10.79 8.25 9.76
CA PHE A 40 10.54 8.39 11.19
C PHE A 40 11.82 8.67 11.99
N LEU A 41 12.93 8.00 11.66
CA LEU A 41 14.22 8.28 12.27
C LEU A 41 14.67 9.72 12.03
N PHE A 42 14.56 10.20 10.79
CA PHE A 42 14.84 11.60 10.46
C PHE A 42 13.88 12.59 11.12
N ALA A 43 12.64 12.19 11.40
CA ALA A 43 11.68 13.04 12.09
C ALA A 43 12.08 13.26 13.56
N ILE A 44 12.58 12.22 14.24
CA ILE A 44 12.92 12.26 15.66
C ILE A 44 14.31 12.90 15.90
N SER A 45 15.32 12.50 15.13
CA SER A 45 16.70 12.91 15.37
C SER A 45 17.42 13.32 14.08
N PRO A 46 16.95 14.39 13.40
CA PRO A 46 17.45 14.78 12.08
C PRO A 46 18.96 15.00 12.04
N GLN A 47 19.54 15.68 13.04
CA GLN A 47 20.99 15.94 13.07
C GLN A 47 21.80 14.66 13.30
N SER A 48 21.36 13.78 14.20
CA SER A 48 22.06 12.53 14.49
C SER A 48 22.06 11.59 13.28
N ILE A 49 20.90 11.40 12.64
CA ILE A 49 20.79 10.55 11.45
C ILE A 49 21.58 11.14 10.28
N ALA A 50 21.53 12.45 10.08
CA ALA A 50 22.37 13.14 9.10
C ALA A 50 23.86 12.86 9.33
N SER A 51 24.35 13.08 10.56
CA SER A 51 25.75 12.85 10.92
C SER A 51 26.18 11.39 10.76
N LEU A 52 25.28 10.44 11.02
CA LEU A 52 25.55 9.02 10.87
C LEU A 52 25.74 8.68 9.39
N ILE A 53 24.85 9.16 8.52
CA ILE A 53 24.92 8.94 7.08
C ILE A 53 26.19 9.59 6.49
N THR A 54 26.50 10.83 6.87
CA THR A 54 27.72 11.50 6.40
C THR A 54 28.97 10.73 6.84
N THR A 55 29.04 10.31 8.10
CA THR A 55 30.18 9.54 8.65
C THR A 55 30.37 8.21 7.94
N ILE A 56 29.29 7.46 7.67
CA ILE A 56 29.37 6.19 6.95
C ILE A 56 29.95 6.40 5.54
N ILE A 57 29.47 7.41 4.82
CA ILE A 57 29.89 7.67 3.44
C ILE A 57 31.32 8.20 3.40
N GLN A 58 31.68 9.10 4.31
CA GLN A 58 33.04 9.63 4.41
C GLN A 58 34.05 8.52 4.73
N ASN A 59 33.74 7.61 5.66
CA ASN A 59 34.62 6.50 6.00
C ASN A 59 34.76 5.48 4.86
N SER A 60 33.69 5.27 4.09
CA SER A 60 33.67 4.26 3.03
C SER A 60 34.29 4.77 1.72
N TYR A 61 34.11 6.05 1.40
CA TYR A 61 34.43 6.61 0.09
C TYR A 61 35.32 7.87 0.13
N SER A 62 35.67 8.39 1.31
CA SER A 62 36.43 9.63 1.49
C SER A 62 35.78 10.86 0.83
N VAL A 63 34.45 10.85 0.70
CA VAL A 63 33.65 11.97 0.16
C VAL A 63 32.87 12.63 1.29
N ASP A 64 32.92 13.96 1.37
CA ASP A 64 32.06 14.75 2.26
C ASP A 64 30.75 15.10 1.55
N ILE A 65 29.64 14.61 2.10
CA ILE A 65 28.28 14.84 1.60
C ILE A 65 27.42 15.68 2.56
N SER A 66 28.04 16.36 3.53
CA SER A 66 27.32 17.08 4.60
C SER A 66 26.38 18.15 4.05
N GLY A 67 26.75 18.81 2.95
CA GLY A 67 25.92 19.82 2.28
C GLY A 67 24.79 19.26 1.42
N GLN A 68 24.76 17.95 1.17
CA GLN A 68 23.80 17.29 0.27
C GLN A 68 22.71 16.54 1.03
N ILE A 69 22.74 16.52 2.36
CA ILE A 69 21.78 15.79 3.19
C ILE A 69 20.34 16.25 2.96
N GLU A 70 20.10 17.55 2.75
CA GLU A 70 18.76 18.06 2.42
C GLU A 70 18.24 17.47 1.11
N ILE A 71 19.09 17.39 0.07
CA ILE A 71 18.72 16.79 -1.21
C ILE A 71 18.38 15.30 -1.05
N ILE A 72 19.14 14.58 -0.23
CA ILE A 72 18.88 13.16 0.06
C ILE A 72 17.51 13.01 0.76
N GLN A 73 17.16 13.90 1.67
CA GLN A 73 15.83 13.89 2.33
C GLN A 73 14.70 14.18 1.33
N CYS A 74 14.87 15.14 0.41
CA CYS A 74 13.88 15.38 -0.65
C CYS A 74 13.71 14.16 -1.57
N LEU A 75 14.81 13.48 -1.92
CA LEU A 75 14.76 12.23 -2.68
C LEU A 75 14.04 11.13 -1.90
N LEU A 76 14.21 11.08 -0.58
CA LEU A 76 13.51 10.12 0.28
C LEU A 76 11.99 10.36 0.27
N TRP A 77 11.54 11.62 0.22
CA TRP A 77 10.12 11.97 0.01
C TRP A 77 9.59 11.49 -1.34
N LEU A 78 10.35 11.70 -2.43
CA LEU A 78 9.97 11.21 -3.76
C LEU A 78 9.85 9.68 -3.79
N ILE A 79 10.83 8.99 -3.19
CA ILE A 79 10.83 7.53 -3.09
C ILE A 79 9.61 7.06 -2.29
N LEU A 80 9.30 7.72 -1.17
CA LEU A 80 8.10 7.45 -0.37
C LEU A 80 6.83 7.57 -1.22
N LEU A 81 6.67 8.67 -1.96
CA LEU A 81 5.50 8.90 -2.83
C LEU A 81 5.36 7.78 -3.87
N TYR A 82 6.45 7.43 -4.56
CA TYR A 82 6.44 6.35 -5.55
C TYR A 82 5.96 5.03 -4.95
N PHE A 83 6.57 4.58 -3.84
CA PHE A 83 6.19 3.32 -3.22
C PHE A 83 4.78 3.34 -2.63
N THR A 84 4.32 4.50 -2.14
CA THR A 84 2.94 4.70 -1.68
C THR A 84 1.95 4.50 -2.85
N MET A 85 2.21 5.13 -3.99
CA MET A 85 1.39 4.95 -5.20
C MET A 85 1.36 3.48 -5.64
N ARG A 86 2.52 2.82 -5.72
CA ARG A 86 2.61 1.41 -6.16
C ARG A 86 1.89 0.46 -5.21
N TYR A 87 2.04 0.66 -3.90
CA TYR A 87 1.35 -0.14 -2.88
C TYR A 87 -0.17 0.02 -2.96
N TYR A 88 -0.68 1.26 -3.02
CA TYR A 88 -2.12 1.50 -3.11
C TYR A 88 -2.70 1.01 -4.43
N GLN A 89 -2.03 1.25 -5.57
CA GLN A 89 -2.48 0.73 -6.87
C GLN A 89 -2.61 -0.79 -6.87
N SER A 90 -1.60 -1.50 -6.35
CA SER A 90 -1.62 -2.96 -6.27
C SER A 90 -2.75 -3.46 -5.36
N THR A 91 -2.96 -2.82 -4.21
CA THR A 91 -4.04 -3.19 -3.27
C THR A 91 -5.42 -2.96 -3.86
N VAL A 92 -5.66 -1.79 -4.46
CA VAL A 92 -6.92 -1.45 -5.14
C VAL A 92 -7.19 -2.42 -6.29
N TYR A 93 -6.15 -2.78 -7.06
CA TYR A 93 -6.29 -3.73 -8.15
C TYR A 93 -6.73 -5.12 -7.66
N ILE A 94 -6.07 -5.65 -6.62
CA ILE A 94 -6.44 -6.93 -6.00
C ILE A 94 -7.91 -6.93 -5.56
N GLU A 95 -8.34 -5.87 -4.85
CA GLU A 95 -9.72 -5.71 -4.38
C GLU A 95 -10.76 -5.68 -5.50
N ARG A 96 -10.41 -5.12 -6.66
CA ARG A 96 -11.28 -5.13 -7.85
C ARG A 96 -11.33 -6.50 -8.52
N GLN A 97 -10.20 -7.19 -8.61
CA GLN A 97 -10.12 -8.51 -9.22
C GLN A 97 -10.88 -9.57 -8.40
N TYR A 98 -10.92 -9.47 -7.07
CA TYR A 98 -11.74 -10.37 -6.26
C TYR A 98 -13.24 -10.22 -6.55
N ASN A 99 -13.75 -8.99 -6.71
CA ASN A 99 -15.15 -8.80 -7.12
C ASN A 99 -15.42 -9.42 -8.49
N PHE A 100 -14.45 -9.34 -9.38
CA PHE A 100 -14.58 -9.88 -10.72
C PHE A 100 -14.55 -11.41 -10.74
N ILE A 101 -13.71 -12.05 -9.91
CA ILE A 101 -13.77 -13.50 -9.67
C ILE A 101 -15.15 -13.91 -9.19
N HIS A 102 -15.73 -13.18 -8.23
CA HIS A 102 -17.06 -13.49 -7.71
C HIS A 102 -18.13 -13.46 -8.81
N SER A 103 -18.08 -12.47 -9.71
CA SER A 103 -18.99 -12.45 -10.86
C SER A 103 -18.76 -13.60 -11.85
N LEU A 104 -17.50 -13.99 -12.09
CA LEU A 104 -17.18 -15.11 -12.98
C LEU A 104 -17.66 -16.45 -12.40
N GLU A 105 -17.47 -16.66 -11.10
CA GLU A 105 -17.94 -17.87 -10.41
C GLU A 105 -19.46 -18.00 -10.51
N ALA A 106 -20.20 -16.90 -10.29
CA ALA A 106 -21.65 -16.87 -10.44
C ALA A 106 -22.11 -17.16 -11.89
N ASP A 107 -21.43 -16.60 -12.89
CA ASP A 107 -21.71 -16.85 -14.31
C ASP A 107 -21.46 -18.33 -14.69
N ILE A 108 -20.37 -18.93 -14.20
CA ILE A 108 -20.02 -20.33 -14.43
C ILE A 108 -21.03 -21.26 -13.76
N ALA A 109 -21.36 -21.01 -12.49
CA ALA A 109 -22.33 -21.78 -11.73
C ALA A 109 -23.70 -21.82 -12.45
N THR A 110 -24.16 -20.64 -12.91
CA THR A 110 -25.43 -20.50 -13.63
C THR A 110 -25.40 -21.20 -15.00
N LEU A 111 -24.29 -21.11 -15.74
CA LEU A 111 -24.18 -21.70 -17.08
C LEU A 111 -24.14 -23.23 -17.05
N MET A 112 -23.47 -23.79 -16.05
CA MET A 112 -23.19 -25.22 -15.94
C MET A 112 -24.18 -25.95 -15.03
N ASP A 113 -25.05 -25.23 -14.33
CA ASP A 113 -25.98 -25.76 -13.31
C ASP A 113 -25.24 -26.58 -12.23
N ILE A 114 -24.09 -26.06 -11.80
CA ILE A 114 -23.25 -26.64 -10.75
C ILE A 114 -22.95 -25.59 -9.68
N GLU A 115 -22.67 -26.05 -8.46
CA GLU A 115 -22.05 -25.21 -7.45
C GLU A 115 -20.60 -24.96 -7.85
N PHE A 116 -20.26 -23.70 -8.17
CA PHE A 116 -18.92 -23.28 -8.52
C PHE A 116 -18.53 -22.09 -7.65
N ASP A 117 -17.93 -22.38 -6.49
CA ASP A 117 -17.57 -21.36 -5.50
C ASP A 117 -16.26 -21.73 -4.81
N ARG A 118 -15.13 -21.44 -5.44
CA ARG A 118 -13.82 -21.89 -4.97
C ARG A 118 -13.10 -20.83 -4.15
N GLU A 119 -13.16 -19.57 -4.59
CA GLU A 119 -12.42 -18.46 -3.97
C GLU A 119 -13.36 -17.43 -3.30
N SER A 120 -14.68 -17.53 -3.50
CA SER A 120 -15.67 -16.67 -2.85
C SER A 120 -16.19 -17.27 -1.54
N GLY A 121 -17.38 -17.88 -1.54
CA GLY A 121 -18.14 -18.31 -0.37
C GLY A 121 -17.54 -19.51 0.37
N ASP A 122 -16.94 -20.49 -0.30
CA ASP A 122 -16.33 -21.64 0.41
C ASP A 122 -15.04 -21.23 1.15
N TYR A 123 -14.30 -20.24 0.62
CA TYR A 123 -13.14 -19.63 1.28
C TYR A 123 -13.55 -18.71 2.46
N LEU A 124 -14.71 -18.04 2.37
CA LEU A 124 -15.24 -17.17 3.42
C LEU A 124 -15.91 -17.93 4.58
N LYS A 125 -16.45 -19.14 4.33
CA LYS A 125 -17.24 -19.91 5.31
C LYS A 125 -16.46 -20.30 6.58
N ASN A 126 -15.15 -20.46 6.48
CA ASN A 126 -14.24 -20.77 7.59
C ASN A 126 -13.01 -19.85 7.59
N TYR A 127 -13.20 -18.57 7.29
CA TYR A 127 -12.09 -17.64 7.24
C TYR A 127 -11.40 -17.55 8.61
N PRO A 128 -10.08 -17.84 8.71
CA PRO A 128 -9.38 -17.81 9.98
C PRO A 128 -9.41 -16.40 10.58
N LYS A 129 -9.75 -16.26 11.87
CA LYS A 129 -9.71 -14.97 12.60
C LYS A 129 -8.38 -14.23 12.51
N MET A 130 -7.28 -14.98 12.29
CA MET A 130 -5.96 -14.41 12.03
C MET A 130 -5.96 -13.53 10.77
N ASN A 131 -6.63 -13.99 9.71
CA ASN A 131 -6.67 -13.26 8.46
C ASN A 131 -7.55 -11.99 8.57
N ASP A 132 -8.63 -12.00 9.36
CA ASP A 132 -9.41 -10.79 9.67
C ASP A 132 -8.56 -9.73 10.37
N MET A 133 -7.75 -10.15 11.34
CA MET A 133 -6.84 -9.24 12.03
C MET A 133 -5.77 -8.67 11.09
N ILE A 134 -5.25 -9.49 10.17
CA ILE A 134 -4.32 -9.04 9.13
C ILE A 134 -4.99 -8.04 8.18
N ASP A 135 -6.24 -8.26 7.80
CA ASP A 135 -7.00 -7.35 6.93
C ASP A 135 -7.21 -5.98 7.59
N ILE A 136 -7.59 -5.96 8.87
CA ILE A 136 -7.69 -4.72 9.67
C ILE A 136 -6.35 -4.00 9.74
N LEU A 137 -5.25 -4.75 9.96
CA LEU A 137 -3.92 -4.17 10.04
C LEU A 137 -3.54 -3.45 8.74
N TYR A 138 -3.81 -4.06 7.59
CA TYR A 138 -3.47 -3.47 6.29
C TYR A 138 -4.40 -2.33 5.87
N LYS A 139 -5.71 -2.43 6.14
CA LYS A 139 -6.70 -1.46 5.67
C LYS A 139 -6.87 -0.24 6.57
N TRP A 140 -6.65 -0.39 7.88
CA TRP A 140 -6.86 0.69 8.85
C TRP A 140 -5.59 1.11 9.56
N ILE A 141 -4.92 0.18 10.24
CA ILE A 141 -3.81 0.52 11.15
C ILE A 141 -2.63 1.07 10.36
N PHE A 142 -2.28 0.42 9.25
CA PHE A 142 -1.14 0.84 8.44
C PHE A 142 -1.30 2.25 7.84
N PRO A 143 -2.41 2.63 7.18
CA PRO A 143 -2.63 4.00 6.72
C PRO A 143 -2.58 5.05 7.83
N ILE A 144 -3.09 4.72 9.03
CA ILE A 144 -3.05 5.64 10.18
C ILE A 144 -1.60 5.86 10.64
N ILE A 145 -0.82 4.78 10.81
CA ILE A 145 0.60 4.88 11.18
C ILE A 145 1.38 5.64 10.09
N TYR A 146 1.10 5.35 8.82
CA TYR A 146 1.68 6.06 7.69
C TYR A 146 1.45 7.57 7.80
N CYS A 147 0.19 8.00 7.99
CA CYS A 147 -0.17 9.40 8.20
C CYS A 147 0.56 10.02 9.39
N MET A 148 0.62 9.33 10.53
CA MET A 148 1.35 9.83 11.71
C MET A 148 2.83 10.08 11.40
N VAL A 149 3.49 9.15 10.69
CA VAL A 149 4.90 9.29 10.32
C VAL A 149 5.12 10.48 9.40
N ILE A 150 4.37 10.59 8.30
CA ILE A 150 4.55 11.70 7.35
C ILE A 150 4.22 13.06 7.97
N CYS A 151 3.21 13.13 8.86
CA CYS A 151 2.89 14.34 9.61
C CYS A 151 4.00 14.71 10.59
N SER A 152 4.54 13.74 11.33
CA SER A 152 5.66 13.99 12.24
C SER A 152 6.90 14.48 11.49
N LYS A 153 7.17 13.92 10.29
CA LYS A 153 8.31 14.30 9.46
C LYS A 153 8.21 15.73 8.95
N ILE A 154 7.08 16.10 8.34
CA ILE A 154 6.91 17.46 7.80
C ILE A 154 6.93 18.52 8.92
N VAL A 155 6.36 18.22 10.09
CA VAL A 155 6.44 19.11 11.27
C VAL A 155 7.89 19.28 11.72
N SER A 156 8.66 18.20 11.78
CA SER A 156 10.09 18.24 12.14
C SER A 156 10.91 19.07 11.13
N GLU A 157 10.65 18.94 9.83
CA GLU A 157 11.33 19.73 8.80
C GLU A 157 11.02 21.23 8.91
N ILE A 158 9.75 21.59 9.13
CA ILE A 158 9.33 22.99 9.28
C ILE A 158 9.98 23.64 10.52
N GLN A 159 10.19 22.86 11.59
CA GLN A 159 10.80 23.37 12.83
C GLN A 159 12.32 23.50 12.76
N ASN A 160 12.99 22.58 12.05
CA ASN A 160 14.45 22.45 12.08
C ASN A 160 15.16 23.09 10.87
N SER A 161 14.45 23.34 9.77
CA SER A 161 15.05 23.84 8.53
C SER A 161 14.55 25.24 8.19
N PRO A 162 15.40 26.11 7.62
CA PRO A 162 14.99 27.43 7.18
C PRO A 162 14.00 27.31 6.03
N PHE A 163 13.06 28.25 5.95
CA PHE A 163 12.10 28.28 4.85
C PHE A 163 12.82 28.48 3.51
N GLY A 164 12.74 27.48 2.64
CA GLY A 164 13.44 27.44 1.36
C GLY A 164 12.82 26.43 0.40
N PHE A 165 13.43 26.30 -0.79
CA PHE A 165 12.94 25.41 -1.84
C PHE A 165 12.77 23.94 -1.40
N PRO A 166 13.70 23.32 -0.63
CA PRO A 166 13.56 21.94 -0.17
C PRO A 166 12.26 21.69 0.62
N ILE A 167 11.92 22.55 1.58
CA ILE A 167 10.71 22.40 2.40
C ILE A 167 9.44 22.56 1.56
N ILE A 168 9.42 23.50 0.61
CA ILE A 168 8.27 23.68 -0.28
C ILE A 168 8.07 22.42 -1.13
N PHE A 169 9.16 21.88 -1.66
CA PHE A 169 9.12 20.65 -2.45
C PHE A 169 8.60 19.46 -1.62
N ASP A 170 9.11 19.28 -0.41
CA ASP A 170 8.69 18.20 0.50
C ASP A 170 7.23 18.38 0.95
N MET A 171 6.78 19.61 1.17
CA MET A 171 5.38 19.93 1.48
C MET A 171 4.42 19.55 0.34
N VAL A 172 4.80 19.80 -0.92
CA VAL A 172 4.00 19.37 -2.08
C VAL A 172 3.89 17.84 -2.11
N ILE A 173 5.01 17.14 -1.89
CA ILE A 173 5.01 15.68 -1.86
C ILE A 173 4.18 15.14 -0.70
N PHE A 174 4.30 15.73 0.49
CA PHE A 174 3.49 15.40 1.65
C PHE A 174 1.99 15.50 1.33
N VAL A 175 1.55 16.61 0.72
CA VAL A 175 0.14 16.79 0.32
C VAL A 175 -0.29 15.71 -0.67
N CYS A 176 0.53 15.37 -1.66
CA CYS A 176 0.26 14.27 -2.59
C CYS A 176 0.09 12.93 -1.86
N CYS A 177 1.01 12.57 -0.96
CA CYS A 177 0.94 11.35 -0.15
C CYS A 177 -0.32 11.32 0.73
N PHE A 178 -0.69 12.46 1.32
CA PHE A 178 -1.86 12.60 2.17
C PHE A 178 -3.17 12.42 1.37
N ILE A 179 -3.29 13.09 0.22
CA ILE A 179 -4.43 12.95 -0.70
C ILE A 179 -4.56 11.50 -1.17
N LEU A 180 -3.45 10.87 -1.59
CA LEU A 180 -3.45 9.46 -2.02
C LEU A 180 -3.96 8.54 -0.91
N THR A 181 -3.58 8.81 0.34
CA THR A 181 -4.02 8.01 1.49
C THR A 181 -5.51 8.21 1.77
N ILE A 182 -6.02 9.43 1.67
CA ILE A 182 -7.47 9.68 1.76
C ILE A 182 -8.22 8.95 0.66
N LEU A 183 -7.79 9.06 -0.60
CA LEU A 183 -8.44 8.39 -1.73
C LEU A 183 -8.43 6.86 -1.56
N TYR A 184 -7.33 6.30 -1.06
CA TYR A 184 -7.23 4.88 -0.75
C TYR A 184 -8.22 4.45 0.33
N LEU A 185 -8.31 5.20 1.43
CA LEU A 185 -9.26 4.91 2.51
C LEU A 185 -10.71 5.06 2.03
N VAL A 186 -11.02 6.08 1.23
CA VAL A 186 -12.34 6.25 0.63
C VAL A 186 -12.69 5.07 -0.28
N PHE A 187 -11.76 4.60 -1.11
CA PHE A 187 -11.99 3.43 -1.96
C PHE A 187 -12.31 2.17 -1.15
N LEU A 188 -11.56 1.92 -0.08
CA LEU A 188 -11.77 0.74 0.77
C LEU A 188 -13.12 0.77 1.50
N HIS A 189 -13.56 1.94 1.97
CA HIS A 189 -14.76 2.07 2.81
C HIS A 189 -16.04 2.45 2.06
N ASN A 190 -15.93 3.00 0.84
CA ASN A 190 -17.10 3.21 -0.02
C ASN A 190 -17.58 1.92 -0.71
N LYS A 191 -16.84 0.82 -0.57
CA LYS A 191 -17.30 -0.49 -1.00
C LYS A 191 -18.44 -0.90 -0.06
N LYS A 192 -19.69 -0.78 -0.55
CA LYS A 192 -20.83 -1.45 0.08
C LYS A 192 -20.43 -2.92 0.21
N GLU A 193 -20.47 -3.45 1.44
CA GLU A 193 -20.35 -4.89 1.65
C GLU A 193 -21.26 -5.60 0.63
N PRO A 194 -20.76 -6.59 -0.14
CA PRO A 194 -21.67 -7.46 -0.87
C PRO A 194 -22.64 -8.04 0.15
N LEU A 195 -23.93 -8.02 -0.21
CA LEU A 195 -25.05 -8.53 0.57
C LEU A 195 -24.82 -10.02 0.88
N THR A 196 -24.10 -10.34 1.96
CA THR A 196 -24.07 -11.66 2.58
C THR A 196 -24.22 -11.51 4.09
N LYS A 197 -25.36 -10.94 4.46
CA LYS A 197 -26.11 -11.37 5.63
C LYS A 197 -27.56 -11.51 5.18
N GLU A 198 -27.87 -12.67 4.62
CA GLU A 198 -29.25 -13.15 4.64
C GLU A 198 -29.69 -13.14 6.11
N GLU A 199 -30.61 -12.21 6.38
CA GLU A 199 -31.89 -12.47 7.03
C GLU A 199 -32.18 -13.97 7.26
N GLU A 200 -31.55 -14.56 8.26
CA GLU A 200 -32.11 -15.68 9.00
C GLU A 200 -32.28 -15.27 10.46
N THR A 201 -33.41 -14.62 10.76
CA THR A 201 -34.16 -14.79 12.00
C THR A 201 -35.58 -14.30 11.85
#